data_AF-A0A347AGP2-F1
#
_entry.id   AF-A0A347AGP2-F1
#
_cell.length_a   1.000
_cell.length_b   1.000
_cell.length_c   1.000
_cell.angle_alpha   90.00
_cell.angle_beta   90.00
_cell.angle_gamma   90.00
#
_symmetry.space_group_name_H-M   'P 1'
#
loop_
_entity.id
_entity.type
_entity.pdbx_description
1 polymer ?
#
loop_
_entity_poly.entity_id
_entity_poly.type
_entity_poly.pdbx_seq_one_letter_code
_entity_poly.pdbx_strand_id
1 'polypeptide(L)' 'MVENSGKIDKEFEAQLKGKMGWKCACSLDVVDKKTELKQVTCKGCGKVFKTNRETEYCFDCGIKLKK' A
#
# COMPACT_ATOMS: atom_id res chain seq x y z
N MET A 1 0.28 33.36 25.21
CA MET A 1 0.17 32.98 23.78
C MET A 1 1.42 32.17 23.48
N VAL A 2 1.26 30.91 23.06
CA VAL A 2 2.35 29.92 23.01
C VAL A 2 3.42 30.34 22.01
N GLU A 3 4.64 30.51 22.52
CA GLU A 3 5.89 30.69 21.76
C GLU A 3 6.13 29.49 20.85
N ASN A 4 6.52 29.72 19.59
CA ASN A 4 7.07 28.65 18.76
C ASN A 4 8.35 29.12 18.06
N SER A 5 9.42 28.45 18.44
CA SER A 5 10.83 28.73 18.20
C SER A 5 11.26 28.43 16.77
N GLY A 6 11.76 29.45 16.07
CA GLY A 6 12.35 29.34 14.74
C GLY A 6 13.79 28.79 14.74
N LYS A 7 13.95 27.46 14.63
CA LYS A 7 15.22 26.80 14.23
C LYS A 7 14.98 25.43 13.57
N ILE A 8 14.32 25.33 12.42
CA ILE A 8 14.33 24.08 11.63
C ILE A 8 14.36 24.36 10.11
N ASP A 9 15.19 25.28 9.62
CA ASP A 9 14.94 25.84 8.28
C ASP A 9 16.21 26.05 7.41
N LYS A 10 17.22 25.18 7.49
CA LYS A 10 18.31 25.26 6.50
C LYS A 10 18.96 23.94 6.12
N GLU A 11 19.18 23.05 7.08
CA GLU A 11 19.72 21.71 6.80
C GLU A 11 18.67 20.76 6.21
N PHE A 12 17.39 20.92 6.58
CA PHE A 12 16.28 20.17 6.01
C PHE A 12 16.00 20.60 4.55
N GLU A 13 16.04 21.91 4.28
CA GLU A 13 15.85 22.45 2.94
C GLU A 13 16.98 22.06 1.98
N ALA A 14 18.23 21.98 2.46
CA ALA A 14 19.37 21.56 1.64
C ALA A 14 19.30 20.09 1.21
N GLN A 15 18.79 19.19 2.08
CA GLN A 15 18.57 17.78 1.73
C GLN A 15 17.44 17.57 0.72
N LEU A 16 16.47 18.48 0.67
CA LEU A 16 15.34 18.41 -0.27
C LEU A 16 15.65 19.04 -1.63
N LYS A 17 16.57 20.01 -1.70
CA LYS A 17 16.87 20.77 -2.93
C LYS A 17 17.55 19.94 -4.04
N GLY A 18 18.10 18.77 -3.71
CA GLY A 18 18.75 17.86 -4.67
C GLY A 18 17.88 16.68 -5.14
N LYS A 19 16.65 16.50 -4.62
CA LYS A 19 15.81 15.33 -4.89
C LYS A 19 14.48 15.63 -5.58
N MET A 20 14.23 16.86 -6.00
CA MET A 20 13.07 17.20 -6.81
C MET A 20 13.39 17.08 -8.30
N GLY A 21 13.78 15.86 -8.72
CA GLY A 21 13.60 15.47 -10.12
C GLY A 21 12.11 15.33 -10.35
N TRP A 22 11.55 16.23 -11.16
CA TRP A 22 10.14 16.30 -11.53
C TRP A 22 9.64 14.96 -12.09
N LYS A 23 9.19 14.06 -11.22
CA LYS A 23 8.39 12.89 -11.57
C LYS A 23 6.96 13.21 -11.15
N CYS A 24 6.07 13.22 -12.12
CA CYS A 24 4.62 13.27 -11.95
C CYS A 24 4.17 12.46 -10.72
N ALA A 25 3.14 12.88 -9.98
CA ALA A 25 2.55 12.06 -8.90
C ALA A 25 2.09 10.67 -9.38
N CYS A 26 1.84 10.52 -10.69
CA CYS A 26 1.58 9.25 -11.38
C CYS A 26 2.82 8.34 -11.53
N SER A 27 4.01 8.87 -11.26
CA SER A 27 5.30 8.18 -11.23
C SER A 27 5.83 8.03 -9.81
N LEU A 28 4.93 7.93 -8.81
CA LEU A 28 5.27 7.18 -7.61
C LEU A 28 5.67 5.78 -8.10
N ASP A 29 6.98 5.51 -8.10
CA ASP A 29 7.50 4.15 -8.04
C ASP A 29 6.66 3.48 -6.96
N VAL A 30 5.72 2.64 -7.37
CA VAL A 30 4.89 1.86 -6.45
C VAL A 30 5.92 0.98 -5.78
N VAL A 31 6.44 1.48 -4.65
CA VAL A 31 7.38 0.77 -3.81
C VAL A 31 6.77 -0.61 -3.70
N ASP A 32 7.46 -1.59 -4.27
CA ASP A 32 7.06 -3.00 -4.29
C ASP A 32 7.18 -3.47 -2.84
N LYS A 33 6.29 -2.95 -1.99
CA LYS A 33 6.07 -3.40 -0.64
C LYS A 33 5.57 -4.79 -0.90
N LYS A 34 6.43 -5.78 -0.65
CA LYS A 34 6.09 -7.20 -0.66
C LYS A 34 4.88 -7.35 0.25
N THR A 35 3.69 -7.24 -0.34
CA THR A 35 2.46 -7.39 0.41
C THR A 35 2.41 -8.86 0.75
N GLU A 36 2.24 -9.20 2.03
CA GLU A 36 2.07 -10.59 2.49
C GLU A 36 0.78 -11.24 1.97
N LEU A 37 0.06 -10.55 1.08
CA LEU A 37 -1.12 -11.02 0.39
C LEU A 37 -0.73 -12.09 -0.62
N LYS A 38 -1.18 -13.31 -0.37
CA LYS A 38 -1.05 -14.45 -1.28
C LYS A 38 -2.11 -14.33 -2.37
N GLN A 39 -1.75 -14.69 -3.59
CA GLN A 39 -2.70 -14.80 -4.69
C GLN A 39 -3.32 -16.20 -4.67
N VAL A 40 -4.64 -16.28 -4.60
CA VAL A 40 -5.40 -17.53 -4.48
C VAL A 40 -6.49 -17.57 -5.55
N THR A 41 -6.71 -18.76 -6.12
CA THR A 41 -7.80 -19.03 -7.05
C THR A 41 -8.94 -19.71 -6.31
N CYS A 42 -10.14 -19.12 -6.37
CA CYS A 42 -11.33 -19.68 -5.73
C CYS A 42 -11.75 -20.99 -6.40
N LYS A 43 -11.86 -22.09 -5.63
CA LYS A 43 -12.37 -23.38 -6.13
C LYS A 43 -13.85 -23.37 -6.53
N GLY A 44 -14.65 -22.44 -6.00
CA GLY A 44 -16.09 -22.37 -6.27
C GLY A 44 -16.48 -21.55 -7.51
N CYS A 45 -15.69 -20.55 -7.90
CA CYS A 45 -16.03 -19.66 -9.01
C CYS A 45 -14.86 -19.37 -9.97
N GLY A 46 -13.67 -19.91 -9.72
CA GLY A 46 -12.49 -19.74 -10.56
C GLY A 46 -11.84 -18.34 -10.49
N LYS A 47 -12.40 -17.39 -9.72
CA LYS A 47 -11.84 -16.04 -9.60
C LYS A 47 -10.51 -16.06 -8.86
N VAL A 48 -9.55 -15.30 -9.37
CA VAL A 48 -8.24 -15.09 -8.74
C VAL A 48 -8.28 -13.81 -7.90
N PHE A 49 -7.89 -13.90 -6.63
CA PHE A 49 -7.90 -12.77 -5.70
C PHE A 49 -6.68 -12.79 -4.79
N LYS A 50 -6.34 -11.64 -4.20
CA LYS A 50 -5.26 -11.51 -3.23
C LYS A 50 -5.83 -11.50 -1.81
N THR A 51 -5.30 -12.33 -0.93
CA THR A 51 -5.76 -12.46 0.45
C THR A 51 -4.60 -12.82 1.37
N ASN A 52 -4.65 -12.36 2.62
CA ASN A 52 -3.74 -12.81 3.68
C ASN A 52 -4.33 -13.98 4.50
N ARG A 53 -5.60 -14.33 4.27
CA ARG A 53 -6.29 -15.43 4.94
C ARG A 53 -6.06 -16.74 4.20
N GLU A 54 -5.90 -17.83 4.94
CA GLU A 54 -5.87 -19.19 4.41
C GLU A 54 -7.30 -19.61 4.05
N THR A 55 -7.70 -19.39 2.80
CA THR A 55 -9.01 -19.78 2.27
C THR A 55 -8.86 -20.22 0.83
N GLU A 56 -9.54 -21.29 0.44
CA GLU A 56 -9.59 -21.78 -0.94
C GLU A 56 -10.80 -21.21 -1.72
N TYR A 57 -11.62 -20.42 -1.04
CA TYR A 57 -12.85 -19.84 -1.56
C TYR A 57 -12.83 -18.32 -1.45
N CYS A 58 -13.41 -17.64 -2.44
CA CYS A 58 -13.66 -16.21 -2.39
C CYS A 58 -14.70 -15.89 -1.31
N PHE A 59 -14.81 -14.61 -0.94
CA PHE A 59 -15.74 -14.15 0.08
C PHE A 59 -17.18 -14.61 -0.18
N ASP A 60 -17.68 -14.45 -1.42
CA ASP A 60 -19.01 -14.90 -1.83
C ASP A 60 -19.24 -16.41 -1.67
N CYS A 61 -18.26 -17.22 -2.10
CA CYS A 61 -18.35 -18.68 -2.00
C CYS A 61 -18.22 -19.15 -0.55
N GLY A 62 -17.37 -18.50 0.25
CA GLY A 62 -17.21 -18.79 1.68
C GLY A 62 -18.49 -18.54 2.48
N ILE A 63 -19.25 -17.49 2.13
CA ILE A 63 -20.58 -17.22 2.74
C ILE A 63 -21.55 -18.37 2.45
N LYS A 64 -21.54 -18.91 1.23
CA LYS A 64 -22.45 -20.00 0.82
C LYS A 64 -22.12 -21.34 1.48
N LEU A 65 -20.89 -21.56 1.91
CA LEU A 65 -20.42 -22.82 2.54
C LEU A 65 -20.67 -22.89 4.05
N LYS A 66 -20.84 -21.76 4.74
CA LYS A 66 -21.10 -21.71 6.19
C LYS A 66 -22.57 -21.85 6.57
N LYS A 67 -23.39 -22.38 5.66
CA LYS A 67 -24.84 -22.49 5.83
C LYS A 67 -25.24 -23.86 6.36
#